data_AF-A0A9D5PQP7-F1
#
_entry.id   AF-A0A9D5PQP7-F1
#
_cell.length_a   1.000
_cell.length_b   1.000
_cell.length_c   1.000
_cell.angle_alpha   90.00
_cell.angle_beta   90.00
_cell.angle_gamma   90.00
#
_symmetry.space_group_name_H-M   'P 1'
#
loop_
_entity.id
_entity.type
_entity.pdbx_description
1 polymer ?
#
loop_
_entity_poly.entity_id
_entity_poly.type
_entity_poly.pdbx_seq_one_letter_code
_entity_poly.pdbx_strand_id
1 'polypeptide(L)'
;MAKVKIGVFGGHRGRDFIREIVGNNEAELVAVCDRAPHMIDRARAAAEAGGADKVTYYNNFEDFFNHDMDAVVLANPAHEHVPYAIRLLDSGRHILSECLLSATMKQAVELIEAVERSGKIYSYAENYCYTPARWEMRERYKRG
;
A
#
# COMPACT_ATOMS: atom_id res chain seq x y z
N MET A 1 -15.46 5.42 -14.30
CA MET A 1 -15.48 4.49 -13.15
C MET A 1 -15.42 5.30 -11.87
N ALA A 2 -15.93 4.79 -10.75
CA ALA A 2 -15.69 5.42 -9.46
C ALA A 2 -14.20 5.33 -9.11
N LYS A 3 -13.66 6.33 -8.39
CA LYS A 3 -12.27 6.30 -7.91
C LYS A 3 -12.08 5.17 -6.90
N VAL A 4 -10.92 4.54 -6.90
CA VAL A 4 -10.52 3.56 -5.88
C VAL A 4 -10.14 4.30 -4.60
N LYS A 5 -10.79 3.99 -3.49
CA LYS A 5 -10.47 4.55 -2.17
C LYS A 5 -9.29 3.79 -1.57
N ILE A 6 -8.21 4.50 -1.28
CA ILE A 6 -6.95 3.91 -0.82
C ILE A 6 -6.60 4.41 0.57
N GLY A 7 -6.31 3.48 1.48
CA GLY A 7 -5.66 3.74 2.76
C GLY A 7 -4.15 3.51 2.69
N VAL A 8 -3.37 4.26 3.46
CA VAL A 8 -1.91 4.06 3.58
C VAL A 8 -1.54 3.74 5.03
N PHE A 9 -1.00 2.55 5.27
CA PHE A 9 -0.52 2.14 6.58
C PHE A 9 1.01 2.21 6.66
N GLY A 10 1.52 3.22 7.36
CA GLY A 10 2.94 3.56 7.47
C GLY A 10 3.26 4.89 6.78
N GLY A 11 3.65 5.90 7.54
CA GLY A 11 3.83 7.29 7.10
C GLY A 11 5.27 7.68 6.74
N HIS A 12 6.25 6.77 6.83
CA HIS A 12 7.62 7.08 6.36
C HIS A 12 7.75 6.88 4.86
N ARG A 13 7.79 5.62 4.41
CA ARG A 13 7.82 5.23 3.00
C ARG A 13 6.49 5.49 2.30
N GLY A 14 5.38 5.42 3.05
CA GLY A 14 4.04 5.71 2.54
C GLY A 14 3.84 7.12 1.99
N ARG A 15 4.70 8.10 2.30
CA ARG A 15 4.56 9.47 1.75
C ARG A 15 4.71 9.52 0.25
N ASP A 16 5.55 8.67 -0.32
CA ASP A 16 5.73 8.64 -1.77
C ASP A 16 4.44 8.11 -2.41
N PHE A 17 3.85 7.04 -1.85
CA PHE A 17 2.55 6.55 -2.29
C PHE A 17 1.44 7.58 -2.10
N ILE A 18 1.42 8.31 -1.00
CA ILE A 18 0.46 9.41 -0.77
C ILE A 18 0.55 10.42 -1.91
N ARG A 19 1.75 10.87 -2.29
CA ARG A 19 1.91 11.82 -3.41
C ARG A 19 1.39 11.25 -4.73
N GLU A 20 1.70 10.00 -5.03
CA GLU A 20 1.22 9.33 -6.25
C GLU A 20 -0.31 9.18 -6.25
N ILE A 21 -0.91 8.74 -5.13
CA ILE A 21 -2.37 8.56 -5.00
C ILE A 21 -3.08 9.90 -5.17
N VAL A 22 -2.60 10.95 -4.51
CA VAL A 22 -3.22 12.28 -4.54
C VAL A 22 -3.14 12.90 -5.94
N GLY A 23 -2.07 12.64 -6.69
CA GLY A 23 -1.93 13.08 -8.08
C GLY A 23 -2.70 12.24 -9.10
N ASN A 24 -3.34 11.14 -8.68
CA ASN A 24 -3.99 10.17 -9.57
C ASN A 24 -5.50 10.47 -9.76
N ASN A 25 -5.98 10.43 -11.00
CA ASN A 25 -7.39 10.69 -11.33
C ASN A 25 -8.33 9.48 -11.12
N GLU A 26 -7.78 8.28 -10.96
CA GLU A 26 -8.49 7.02 -10.73
C GLU A 26 -8.44 6.57 -9.26
N ALA A 27 -7.70 7.27 -8.40
CA ALA A 27 -7.58 6.97 -6.97
C ALA A 27 -7.94 8.16 -6.07
N GLU A 28 -8.29 7.85 -4.83
CA GLU A 28 -8.56 8.81 -3.76
C GLU A 28 -7.92 8.33 -2.46
N LEU A 29 -7.10 9.17 -1.83
CA LEU A 29 -6.55 8.90 -0.51
C LEU A 29 -7.62 9.21 0.55
N VAL A 30 -8.04 8.20 1.32
CA VAL A 30 -9.12 8.35 2.30
C VAL A 30 -8.64 8.24 3.75
N ALA A 31 -7.59 7.45 3.99
CA ALA A 31 -7.05 7.22 5.32
C ALA A 31 -5.53 7.04 5.35
N VAL A 32 -4.90 7.50 6.42
CA VAL A 32 -3.49 7.23 6.72
C VAL A 32 -3.37 6.75 8.17
N CYS A 33 -2.55 5.74 8.40
CA CYS A 33 -2.25 5.26 9.75
C CYS A 33 -0.74 5.16 9.99
N ASP A 34 -0.27 5.66 11.13
CA ASP A 34 1.08 5.39 11.64
C ASP A 34 1.09 5.43 13.18
N ARG A 35 1.86 4.57 13.83
CA ARG A 35 1.99 4.56 15.31
C ARG A 35 2.70 5.80 15.84
N ALA A 36 3.56 6.42 15.04
CA ALA A 36 4.36 7.57 15.43
C ALA A 36 3.65 8.88 15.03
N PRO A 37 3.27 9.75 15.99
CA PRO A 37 2.56 10.99 15.68
C PRO A 37 3.28 11.89 14.66
N HIS A 38 4.61 12.01 14.78
CA HIS A 38 5.40 12.81 13.84
C HIS A 38 5.42 12.24 12.41
N MET A 39 5.12 10.95 12.21
CA MET A 39 4.95 10.38 10.86
C MET A 39 3.57 10.70 10.29
N ILE A 40 2.53 10.74 11.13
CA ILE A 40 1.20 11.23 10.75
C ILE A 40 1.30 12.67 10.25
N ASP A 41 2.00 13.55 10.98
CA ASP A 41 2.15 14.96 10.59
C ASP A 41 2.84 15.11 9.22
N ARG A 42 3.89 14.31 8.98
CA ARG A 42 4.60 14.31 7.69
C ARG A 42 3.74 13.76 6.55
N ALA A 43 2.93 12.74 6.82
CA ALA A 43 2.00 12.19 5.85
C ALA A 43 0.86 13.17 5.53
N ARG A 44 0.37 13.90 6.55
CA ARG A 44 -0.60 14.98 6.39
C ARG A 44 -0.06 16.09 5.49
N ALA A 45 1.14 16.58 5.78
CA ALA A 45 1.78 17.60 4.96
C ALA A 45 1.96 17.14 3.49
N ALA A 46 2.24 15.85 3.25
CA ALA A 46 2.34 15.30 1.90
C ALA A 46 0.99 15.25 1.17
N ALA A 47 -0.10 14.93 1.88
CA ALA A 47 -1.45 14.90 1.34
C ALA A 47 -1.97 16.31 1.02
N GLU A 48 -1.82 17.25 1.97
CA GLU A 48 -2.24 18.65 1.82
C GLU A 48 -1.49 19.35 0.68
N ALA A 49 -0.19 19.09 0.52
CA ALA A 49 0.59 19.64 -0.59
C ALA A 49 0.08 19.19 -1.98
N GLY A 50 -0.62 18.07 -2.06
CA GLY A 50 -1.27 17.59 -3.28
C GLY A 50 -2.77 17.93 -3.37
N GLY A 51 -3.35 18.62 -2.39
CA GLY A 51 -4.76 19.02 -2.36
C GLY A 51 -5.73 17.95 -1.84
N ALA A 52 -5.26 16.96 -1.08
CA ALA A 52 -6.12 15.97 -0.44
C ALA A 52 -6.52 16.41 0.98
N ASP A 53 -7.63 17.15 1.07
CA ASP A 53 -8.11 17.73 2.32
C ASP A 53 -9.04 16.80 3.13
N LYS A 54 -9.52 15.71 2.51
CA LYS A 54 -10.50 14.77 3.10
C LYS A 54 -9.88 13.44 3.51
N VAL A 55 -8.77 13.50 4.24
CA VAL A 55 -8.03 12.32 4.72
C VAL A 55 -8.24 12.16 6.22
N THR A 56 -8.60 10.94 6.66
CA THR A 56 -8.67 10.60 8.08
C THR A 56 -7.34 10.02 8.55
N TYR A 57 -6.87 10.42 9.73
CA TYR A 57 -5.58 10.00 10.26
C TYR A 57 -5.77 9.18 11.53
N TYR A 58 -5.12 8.02 11.58
CA TYR A 58 -5.20 7.07 12.67
C TYR A 58 -3.82 6.80 13.28
N ASN A 59 -3.79 6.50 14.57
CA ASN A 59 -2.57 6.12 15.29
C ASN A 59 -2.49 4.62 15.62
N ASN A 60 -3.53 3.86 15.29
CA ASN A 60 -3.64 2.45 15.54
C ASN A 60 -4.36 1.74 14.38
N PHE A 61 -4.03 0.47 14.19
CA PHE A 61 -4.53 -0.30 13.06
C PHE A 61 -6.02 -0.63 13.17
N GLU A 62 -6.56 -0.83 14.38
CA GLU A 62 -7.95 -1.27 14.55
C GLU A 62 -8.95 -0.18 14.10
N ASP A 63 -8.69 1.08 14.44
CA ASP A 63 -9.51 2.20 13.96
C ASP A 63 -9.34 2.41 12.45
N PHE A 64 -8.11 2.28 11.94
CA PHE A 64 -7.82 2.36 10.50
C PHE A 64 -8.54 1.25 9.71
N PHE A 65 -8.57 0.02 10.24
CA PHE A 65 -9.18 -1.15 9.62
C PHE A 65 -10.69 -1.01 9.40
N ASN A 66 -11.35 -0.22 10.26
CA ASN A 66 -12.79 0.04 10.18
C ASN A 66 -13.16 1.15 9.20
N HIS A 67 -12.17 1.84 8.62
CA HIS A 67 -12.41 2.89 7.63
C HIS A 67 -12.85 2.29 6.28
N ASP A 68 -13.74 2.99 5.58
CA ASP A 68 -14.27 2.57 4.28
C ASP A 68 -13.24 2.80 3.16
N MET A 69 -12.63 1.73 2.67
CA MET A 69 -11.61 1.77 1.62
C MET A 69 -11.60 0.47 0.79
N ASP A 70 -11.22 0.60 -0.48
CA ASP A 70 -11.16 -0.51 -1.43
C ASP A 70 -9.79 -1.21 -1.40
N ALA A 71 -8.72 -0.46 -1.13
CA ALA A 71 -7.36 -0.95 -1.13
C ALA A 71 -6.49 -0.34 -0.02
N VAL A 72 -5.44 -1.05 0.38
CA VAL A 72 -4.45 -0.58 1.33
C VAL A 72 -3.03 -0.68 0.79
N VAL A 73 -2.27 0.39 0.96
CA VAL A 73 -0.81 0.37 0.83
C VAL A 73 -0.20 0.01 2.17
N LEU A 74 0.53 -1.10 2.24
CA LEU A 74 1.33 -1.48 3.41
C LEU A 74 2.74 -0.94 3.26
N ALA A 75 3.06 0.07 4.06
CA ALA A 75 4.36 0.75 4.14
C ALA A 75 4.87 0.84 5.60
N ASN A 76 4.31 0.02 6.49
CA ASN A 76 4.71 -0.17 7.89
C ASN A 76 5.95 -1.09 7.98
N PRO A 77 6.51 -1.39 9.17
CA PRO A 77 7.66 -2.28 9.28
C PRO A 77 7.43 -3.66 8.62
N ALA A 78 8.40 -4.09 7.80
CA ALA A 78 8.27 -5.26 6.91
C ALA A 78 7.81 -6.56 7.59
N HIS A 79 8.28 -6.83 8.81
CA HIS A 79 7.94 -8.04 9.55
C HIS A 79 6.44 -8.18 9.88
N GLU A 80 5.69 -7.09 9.76
CA GLU A 80 4.26 -7.03 10.03
C GLU A 80 3.39 -7.05 8.77
N HIS A 81 3.97 -7.00 7.55
CA HIS A 81 3.20 -6.92 6.31
C HIS A 81 2.23 -8.09 6.16
N VAL A 82 2.70 -9.33 6.31
CA VAL A 82 1.85 -10.53 6.12
C VAL A 82 0.67 -10.58 7.11
N PRO A 83 0.85 -10.45 8.44
CA PRO A 83 -0.28 -10.47 9.37
C PRO A 83 -1.36 -9.43 9.04
N TYR A 84 -0.97 -8.20 8.68
CA TYR A 84 -1.94 -7.16 8.33
C TYR A 84 -2.54 -7.36 6.94
N ALA A 85 -1.75 -7.81 5.96
CA ALA A 85 -2.23 -8.12 4.62
C ALA A 85 -3.33 -9.18 4.66
N ILE A 86 -3.13 -10.28 5.40
CA ILE A 86 -4.12 -11.35 5.53
C ILE A 86 -5.44 -10.79 6.08
N ARG A 87 -5.40 -10.01 7.18
CA ARG A 87 -6.61 -9.39 7.76
C ARG A 87 -7.35 -8.50 6.76
N LEU A 88 -6.61 -7.73 5.97
CA LEU A 88 -7.19 -6.82 4.98
C LEU A 88 -7.74 -7.55 3.74
N LEU A 89 -7.05 -8.59 3.27
CA LEU A 89 -7.52 -9.45 2.19
C LEU A 89 -8.80 -10.19 2.59
N ASP A 90 -8.83 -10.79 3.78
CA ASP A 90 -9.98 -11.53 4.31
C ASP A 90 -11.21 -10.61 4.54
N SER A 91 -11.00 -9.30 4.68
CA SER A 91 -12.07 -8.29 4.72
C SER A 91 -12.44 -7.70 3.36
N GLY A 92 -11.88 -8.26 2.28
CA GLY A 92 -12.23 -7.92 0.91
C GLY A 92 -11.51 -6.69 0.35
N ARG A 93 -10.41 -6.23 0.95
CA ARG A 93 -9.59 -5.12 0.43
C ARG A 93 -8.44 -5.63 -0.44
N HIS A 94 -8.10 -4.85 -1.47
CA HIS A 94 -6.89 -5.06 -2.27
C HIS A 94 -5.65 -4.57 -1.54
N ILE A 95 -4.48 -5.14 -1.85
CA ILE A 95 -3.22 -4.79 -1.17
C ILE A 95 -2.13 -4.43 -2.18
N LEU A 96 -1.44 -3.34 -1.90
CA LEU A 96 -0.12 -3.03 -2.44
C LEU A 96 0.87 -3.02 -1.27
N SER A 97 1.80 -3.96 -1.22
CA SER A 97 2.75 -4.06 -0.12
C SER A 97 4.15 -3.66 -0.54
N GLU A 98 4.82 -2.85 0.28
CA GLU A 98 6.24 -2.54 0.12
C GLU A 98 7.12 -3.80 0.11
N CYS A 99 8.37 -3.61 -0.33
CA CYS A 99 9.34 -4.70 -0.45
C CYS A 99 9.64 -5.37 0.90
N LEU A 100 10.08 -6.63 0.84
CA LEU A 100 10.14 -7.63 1.92
C LEU A 100 8.78 -8.25 2.25
N LEU A 101 8.28 -9.03 1.29
CA LEU A 101 6.97 -9.69 1.32
C LEU A 101 6.68 -10.43 2.64
N SER A 102 7.61 -11.28 3.06
CA SER A 102 7.45 -12.15 4.22
C SER A 102 8.77 -12.38 4.93
N ALA A 103 8.72 -12.62 6.25
CA ALA A 103 9.90 -12.96 7.03
C ALA A 103 10.21 -14.48 7.01
N THR A 104 9.23 -15.30 6.64
CA THR A 104 9.36 -16.76 6.62
C THR A 104 8.60 -17.38 5.43
N MET A 105 8.98 -18.61 5.06
CA MET A 105 8.23 -19.40 4.06
C MET A 105 6.81 -19.70 4.51
N LYS A 106 6.59 -19.94 5.81
CA LYS A 106 5.26 -20.14 6.38
C LYS A 106 4.36 -18.93 6.09
N GLN A 107 4.83 -17.73 6.39
CA GLN A 107 4.11 -16.49 6.11
C GLN A 107 3.84 -16.29 4.60
N ALA A 108 4.77 -16.71 3.73
CA ALA A 108 4.54 -16.65 2.29
C ALA A 108 3.37 -17.55 1.85
N VAL A 109 3.30 -18.78 2.38
CA VAL A 109 2.19 -19.71 2.11
C VAL A 109 0.88 -19.15 2.66
N GLU A 110 0.85 -18.70 3.92
CA GLU A 110 -0.36 -18.13 4.55
C GLU A 110 -0.90 -16.93 3.76
N LEU A 111 -0.02 -16.10 3.19
CA LEU A 111 -0.39 -14.98 2.35
C LEU A 111 -0.96 -15.42 1.00
N ILE A 112 -0.34 -16.40 0.33
CA ILE A 112 -0.84 -16.94 -0.95
C ILE A 112 -2.25 -17.48 -0.77
N GLU A 113 -2.46 -18.30 0.26
CA GLU A 113 -3.77 -18.84 0.58
C GLU A 113 -4.79 -17.72 0.87
N ALA A 114 -4.36 -16.58 1.46
CA ALA A 114 -5.20 -15.40 1.71
C ALA A 114 -5.65 -14.71 0.43
N VAL A 115 -4.72 -14.57 -0.51
CA VAL A 115 -5.02 -14.01 -1.83
C VAL A 115 -6.00 -14.92 -2.57
N GLU A 116 -5.75 -16.23 -2.57
CA GLU A 116 -6.61 -17.22 -3.24
C GLU A 116 -8.02 -17.25 -2.64
N ARG A 117 -8.15 -17.30 -1.30
CA ARG A 117 -9.48 -17.37 -0.64
C ARG A 117 -10.27 -16.08 -0.72
N SER A 118 -9.61 -14.91 -0.68
CA SER A 118 -10.29 -13.62 -0.76
C SER A 118 -10.70 -13.25 -2.19
N GLY A 119 -10.03 -13.80 -3.20
CA GLY A 119 -10.17 -13.38 -4.60
C GLY A 119 -9.71 -11.94 -4.84
N LYS A 120 -8.99 -11.34 -3.90
CA LYS A 120 -8.49 -9.96 -3.98
C LYS A 120 -7.10 -9.92 -4.58
N ILE A 121 -6.70 -8.72 -5.01
CA ILE A 121 -5.40 -8.50 -5.63
C ILE A 121 -4.40 -8.17 -4.53
N TYR A 122 -3.26 -8.86 -4.56
CA TYR A 122 -2.07 -8.50 -3.82
C TYR A 122 -0.97 -8.15 -4.82
N SER A 123 -0.41 -6.96 -4.70
CA SER A 123 0.71 -6.48 -5.52
C SER A 123 1.94 -6.24 -4.65
N TYR A 124 3.08 -6.71 -5.15
CA TYR A 124 4.39 -6.48 -4.54
C TYR A 124 5.01 -5.22 -5.14
N ALA A 125 5.26 -4.19 -4.32
CA ALA A 125 5.70 -2.86 -4.76
C ALA A 125 7.21 -2.80 -5.07
N GLU A 126 7.73 -3.74 -5.87
CA GLU A 126 9.11 -3.73 -6.34
C GLU A 126 9.29 -2.70 -7.45
N ASN A 127 9.62 -1.47 -7.05
CA ASN A 127 9.75 -0.33 -7.95
C ASN A 127 10.92 -0.47 -8.94
N TYR A 128 12.00 -1.20 -8.61
CA TYR A 128 13.12 -1.34 -9.53
C TYR A 128 12.73 -2.04 -10.83
N CYS A 129 11.76 -2.96 -10.80
CA CYS A 129 11.20 -3.61 -11.98
C CYS A 129 10.62 -2.62 -13.01
N TYR A 130 10.31 -1.39 -12.59
CA TYR A 130 9.68 -0.35 -13.40
C TYR A 130 10.61 0.81 -13.78
N THR A 131 11.90 0.70 -13.47
CA THR A 131 12.87 1.73 -13.87
C THR A 131 13.16 1.68 -15.38
N PRO A 132 13.40 2.83 -16.04
CA PRO A 132 13.67 2.87 -17.48
C PRO A 132 14.84 1.96 -17.91
N ALA A 133 15.90 1.89 -17.10
CA ALA A 133 17.05 1.03 -17.38
C ALA A 133 16.69 -0.46 -17.40
N ARG A 134 15.82 -0.93 -16.49
CA ARG A 134 15.38 -2.34 -16.45
C ARG A 134 14.46 -2.66 -17.62
N TRP A 135 13.64 -1.72 -18.04
CA TRP A 135 12.77 -1.89 -19.21
C TRP A 135 13.58 -1.93 -20.50
N GLU A 136 14.53 -1.02 -20.68
CA GLU A 136 15.46 -1.03 -21.82
C GLU A 136 16.24 -2.35 -21.88
N MET A 137 16.77 -2.82 -20.75
CA MET A 137 17.47 -4.11 -20.66
C MET A 137 16.56 -5.28 -21.10
N ARG A 138 15.30 -5.29 -20.65
CA ARG A 138 14.31 -6.30 -21.03
C ARG A 138 14.01 -6.28 -22.52
N GLU A 139 13.85 -5.09 -23.11
CA GLU A 139 13.57 -4.95 -24.54
C GLU A 139 14.76 -5.34 -25.40
N ARG A 140 16.00 -5.04 -24.98
CA ARG A 140 17.22 -5.54 -25.64
C ARG A 140 17.28 -7.06 -25.62
N TYR A 141 17.13 -7.68 -24.44
CA TYR A 141 17.14 -9.13 -24.30
C TYR A 141 16.13 -9.83 -25.23
N LYS A 142 14.92 -9.26 -25.37
CA LYS A 142 13.89 -9.80 -26.26
C LYS A 142 14.21 -9.68 -27.75
N ARG A 143 15.10 -8.78 -28.14
CA ARG A 143 15.50 -8.55 -29.54
C ARG A 143 16.66 -9.44 -29.98
N GLY A 144 17.31 -10.14 -29.04
CA GLY A 144 18.54 -10.91 -29.26
C GLY A 144 19.79 -10.06 -29.16
#